data_AF-A0A8J7L2B3-F1
#
_entry.id   AF-A0A8J7L2B3-F1
#
_cell.length_a   1.000
_cell.length_b   1.000
_cell.length_c   1.000
_cell.angle_alpha   90.00
_cell.angle_beta   90.00
_cell.angle_gamma   90.00
#
_symmetry.space_group_name_H-M   'P 1'
#
loop_
_entity.id
_entity.type
_entity.pdbx_description
1 polymer ?
#
loop_
_entity_poly.entity_id
_entity_poly.type
_entity_poly.pdbx_seq_one_letter_code
_entity_poly.pdbx_strand_id
1 'polypeptide(L)'
;MVVKFTKRLSVLTVTIFALVTFIPGIAWATPTQFYAASDIVFAQVTNAASNFASLSDVNLTPQQRQQLQGVRQRRNKEINAVLNSSQRTKLAHKLRSGNDISQALETLNLQPEQQELVKAIVQFTNLKMKTILSQHSIQVGQK
;
A
#
# COMPACT_ATOMS: atom_id res chain seq x y z
N MET A 1 -1.54 -19.84 61.03
CA MET A 1 -2.31 -18.57 61.07
C MET A 1 -2.27 -17.96 59.67
N VAL A 2 -3.26 -18.29 58.83
CA VAL A 2 -3.25 -18.01 57.38
C VAL A 2 -4.54 -17.27 57.00
N VAL A 3 -4.68 -15.98 57.34
CA VAL A 3 -5.77 -15.15 56.76
C VAL A 3 -5.44 -13.66 56.89
N LYS A 4 -4.72 -13.06 55.93
CA LYS A 4 -4.73 -11.58 55.71
C LYS A 4 -4.64 -11.14 54.24
N PHE A 5 -4.51 -12.05 53.28
CA PHE A 5 -4.30 -11.68 51.87
C PHE A 5 -5.60 -11.40 51.10
N THR A 6 -6.75 -11.88 51.59
CA THR A 6 -8.05 -11.79 50.90
C THR A 6 -8.67 -10.40 50.93
N LYS A 7 -8.24 -9.48 51.82
CA LYS A 7 -8.82 -8.13 51.91
C LYS A 7 -8.29 -7.13 50.89
N ARG A 8 -7.08 -7.34 50.34
CA ARG A 8 -6.48 -6.39 49.37
C ARG A 8 -6.88 -6.65 47.91
N LEU A 9 -7.36 -7.84 47.59
CA LEU A 9 -7.83 -8.16 46.24
C LEU A 9 -9.23 -7.57 45.95
N SER A 10 -10.04 -7.32 46.98
CA SER A 10 -11.42 -6.84 46.83
C SER A 10 -11.54 -5.33 46.61
N VAL A 11 -10.50 -4.54 46.90
CA VAL A 11 -10.56 -3.07 46.74
C VAL A 11 -10.32 -2.67 45.28
N LEU A 12 -9.50 -3.43 44.54
CA LEU A 12 -9.19 -3.17 43.14
C LEU A 12 -10.36 -3.46 42.19
N THR A 13 -11.24 -4.41 42.53
CA THR A 13 -12.38 -4.78 41.67
C THR A 13 -13.50 -3.73 41.70
N VAL A 14 -13.70 -3.05 42.82
CA VAL A 14 -14.73 -2.00 42.96
C VAL A 14 -14.36 -0.74 42.17
N THR A 15 -13.06 -0.41 42.07
CA THR A 15 -12.60 0.79 41.35
C THR A 15 -12.74 0.68 39.83
N ILE A 16 -12.67 -0.53 39.28
CA ILE A 16 -12.76 -0.75 37.83
C ILE A 16 -14.22 -0.69 37.35
N PHE A 17 -15.18 -1.11 38.17
CA PHE A 17 -16.60 -1.14 37.79
C PHE A 17 -17.24 0.26 37.70
N ALA A 18 -16.70 1.26 38.42
CA ALA A 18 -17.21 2.62 38.39
C ALA A 18 -16.77 3.45 37.16
N LEU A 19 -15.76 3.01 36.41
CA LEU A 19 -15.26 3.74 35.23
C LEU A 19 -16.02 3.39 33.93
N VAL A 20 -16.77 2.28 33.92
CA VAL A 20 -17.45 1.78 32.71
C VAL A 20 -18.78 2.48 32.44
N THR A 21 -19.38 3.14 33.44
CA THR A 21 -20.72 3.73 33.31
C THR A 21 -20.75 5.18 32.80
N PHE A 22 -19.60 5.77 32.50
CA PHE A 22 -19.49 7.16 32.05
C PHE A 22 -19.06 7.29 30.58
N ILE A 23 -19.69 6.53 29.68
CA ILE A 23 -19.59 6.78 28.24
C ILE A 23 -20.88 7.49 27.80
N PRO A 24 -20.84 8.78 27.43
CA PRO A 24 -21.99 9.46 26.85
C PRO A 24 -22.35 8.76 25.53
N GLY A 25 -23.63 8.45 25.37
CA GLY A 25 -24.16 7.63 24.28
C GLY A 25 -23.68 8.11 22.91
N ILE A 26 -23.00 7.23 22.18
CA ILE A 26 -22.68 7.45 20.77
C ILE A 26 -24.01 7.37 20.03
N ALA A 27 -24.44 8.47 19.43
CA ALA A 27 -25.56 8.47 18.51
C ALA A 27 -25.25 7.49 17.36
N TRP A 28 -26.12 6.50 17.18
CA TRP A 28 -26.05 5.59 16.05
C TRP A 28 -26.50 6.38 14.82
N ALA A 29 -25.55 6.97 14.10
CA ALA A 29 -25.82 7.45 12.76
C ALA A 29 -26.19 6.22 11.92
N THR A 30 -27.44 6.16 11.47
CA THR A 30 -27.90 5.13 10.55
C THR A 30 -27.02 5.18 9.31
N PRO A 31 -26.54 4.03 8.80
CA PRO A 31 -25.80 4.03 7.56
C PRO A 31 -26.75 4.52 6.47
N THR A 32 -26.48 5.71 5.94
CA THR A 32 -27.04 6.11 4.66
C THR A 32 -26.58 5.08 3.65
N GLN A 33 -27.54 4.35 3.09
CA GLN A 33 -27.30 3.36 2.06
C GLN A 33 -26.81 4.09 0.82
N PHE A 34 -25.49 4.30 0.74
CA PHE A 34 -24.86 4.57 -0.53
C PHE A 34 -24.93 3.27 -1.32
N TYR A 35 -25.88 3.20 -2.26
CA TYR A 35 -25.87 2.23 -3.34
C TYR A 35 -24.68 2.56 -4.25
N ALA A 36 -23.47 2.30 -3.76
CA ALA A 36 -22.27 2.34 -4.54
C ALA A 36 -22.18 0.99 -5.26
N ALA A 37 -22.50 1.00 -6.55
CA ALA A 37 -22.17 -0.08 -7.47
C ALA A 37 -20.65 -0.33 -7.40
N SER A 38 -20.26 -1.22 -6.49
CA SER A 38 -18.87 -1.42 -6.07
C SER A 38 -18.05 -2.23 -7.07
N ASP A 39 -18.68 -2.76 -8.12
CA ASP A 39 -17.99 -3.50 -9.18
C ASP A 39 -17.44 -2.62 -10.31
N ILE A 40 -17.94 -1.40 -10.49
CA ILE A 40 -17.58 -0.61 -11.68
C ILE A 40 -16.35 0.30 -11.43
N VAL A 41 -16.14 0.75 -10.19
CA VAL A 41 -15.06 1.70 -9.89
C VAL A 41 -13.68 1.03 -9.89
N PHE A 42 -13.57 -0.25 -9.51
CA PHE A 42 -12.28 -0.96 -9.52
C PHE A 42 -11.81 -1.24 -10.96
N ALA A 43 -12.73 -1.52 -11.89
CA ALA A 43 -12.43 -1.76 -13.30
C ALA A 43 -12.03 -0.48 -14.06
N GLN A 44 -12.53 0.70 -13.67
CA GLN A 44 -12.16 1.95 -14.34
C GLN A 44 -10.79 2.47 -13.90
N VAL A 45 -10.38 2.20 -12.66
CA VAL A 45 -9.04 2.57 -12.15
C VAL A 45 -7.94 1.71 -12.78
N THR A 46 -8.21 0.43 -13.07
CA THR A 46 -7.24 -0.45 -13.73
C THR A 46 -6.96 -0.05 -15.19
N ASN A 47 -7.98 0.38 -15.93
CA ASN A 47 -7.82 0.84 -17.32
C ASN A 47 -7.11 2.20 -17.44
N ALA A 48 -7.22 3.08 -16.45
CA ALA A 48 -6.53 4.37 -16.44
C ALA A 48 -5.06 4.27 -15.97
N ALA A 49 -4.63 3.13 -15.43
CA ALA A 49 -3.28 2.90 -14.91
C ALA A 49 -2.34 2.21 -15.91
N SER A 50 -2.87 1.63 -16.99
CA SER A 50 -2.09 0.91 -18.02
C SER A 50 -1.41 1.83 -19.04
N ASN A 51 -1.84 3.09 -19.17
CA ASN A 51 -1.37 4.01 -20.21
C ASN A 51 -0.26 4.97 -19.76
N PHE A 52 0.49 4.68 -18.69
CA PHE A 52 1.62 5.52 -18.31
C PHE A 52 2.88 5.14 -19.11
N ALA A 53 2.84 5.46 -20.40
CA ALA A 53 4.00 5.45 -21.27
C ALA A 53 5.04 6.46 -20.74
N SER A 54 6.26 5.96 -20.54
CA SER A 54 7.53 6.70 -20.39
C SER A 54 7.48 7.99 -19.55
N LEU A 55 7.81 7.87 -18.27
CA LEU A 55 8.20 9.01 -17.40
C LEU A 55 9.45 9.77 -17.87
N SER A 56 10.07 9.36 -18.97
CA SER A 56 11.37 9.84 -19.43
C SER A 56 11.32 11.30 -19.91
N ASP A 57 10.14 11.80 -20.29
CA ASP A 57 9.97 13.13 -20.89
C ASP A 57 9.40 14.18 -19.93
N VAL A 58 9.20 13.84 -18.65
CA VAL A 58 8.70 14.80 -17.64
C VAL A 58 9.88 15.48 -16.94
N ASN A 59 9.90 16.82 -16.95
CA ASN A 59 10.83 17.62 -16.15
C ASN A 59 10.51 17.48 -14.66
N LEU A 60 11.12 16.50 -14.00
CA LEU A 60 10.93 16.21 -12.58
C LEU A 60 11.84 17.08 -11.70
N THR A 61 11.27 17.65 -10.63
CA THR A 61 12.05 18.30 -9.57
C THR A 61 12.93 17.27 -8.83
N PRO A 62 14.03 17.69 -8.18
CA PRO A 62 14.86 16.78 -7.39
C PRO A 62 14.07 16.00 -6.32
N GLN A 63 13.11 16.67 -5.66
CA GLN A 63 12.23 16.07 -4.67
C GLN A 63 11.33 14.98 -5.28
N GLN A 64 10.71 15.25 -6.44
CA GLN A 64 9.90 14.24 -7.14
C GLN A 64 10.74 13.04 -7.55
N ARG A 65 11.96 13.26 -8.07
CA ARG A 65 12.89 12.17 -8.41
C ARG A 65 13.16 11.29 -7.20
N GLN A 66 13.44 11.90 -6.04
CA GLN A 66 13.69 11.16 -4.80
C GLN A 66 12.47 10.35 -4.37
N GLN A 67 11.27 10.94 -4.38
CA GLN A 67 10.03 10.24 -4.03
C GLN A 67 9.76 9.06 -4.97
N LEU A 68 9.91 9.25 -6.29
CA LEU A 68 9.74 8.19 -7.27
C LEU A 68 10.77 7.07 -7.10
N GLN A 69 12.03 7.39 -6.77
CA GLN A 69 13.03 6.38 -6.46
C GLN A 69 12.65 5.58 -5.20
N GLY A 70 12.15 6.22 -4.15
CA GLY A 70 11.65 5.54 -2.96
C GLY A 70 10.52 4.56 -3.28
N VAL A 71 9.56 4.98 -4.12
CA VAL A 71 8.47 4.10 -4.59
C VAL A 71 9.02 2.92 -5.40
N ARG A 72 9.99 3.14 -6.31
CA ARG A 72 10.63 2.08 -7.11
C ARG A 72 11.37 1.07 -6.23
N GLN A 73 12.12 1.54 -5.24
CA GLN A 73 12.85 0.68 -4.30
C GLN A 73 11.88 -0.18 -3.49
N ARG A 74 10.79 0.42 -3.00
CA ARG A 74 9.76 -0.30 -2.26
C ARG A 74 9.11 -1.41 -3.10
N ARG A 75 8.72 -1.08 -4.34
CA ARG A 75 8.20 -2.06 -5.31
C ARG A 75 9.18 -3.21 -5.51
N ASN A 76 10.47 -2.93 -5.71
CA ASN A 76 11.47 -3.98 -5.91
C ASN A 76 11.57 -4.91 -4.69
N LYS A 77 11.45 -4.38 -3.47
CA LYS A 77 11.42 -5.19 -2.24
C LYS A 77 10.18 -6.07 -2.17
N GLU A 78 9.01 -5.55 -2.51
CA GLU A 78 7.74 -6.28 -2.51
C GLU A 78 7.74 -7.40 -3.57
N ILE A 79 8.20 -7.10 -4.79
CA ILE A 79 8.39 -8.11 -5.84
C ILE A 79 9.34 -9.20 -5.36
N ASN A 80 10.50 -8.84 -4.80
CA ASN A 80 11.45 -9.83 -4.29
C ASN A 80 10.82 -10.73 -3.22
N ALA A 81 9.93 -10.21 -2.37
CA ALA A 81 9.25 -11.01 -1.35
C ALA A 81 8.34 -12.10 -1.95
N VAL A 82 7.75 -11.85 -3.12
CA VAL A 82 6.89 -12.81 -3.85
C VAL A 82 7.72 -13.87 -4.59
N LEU A 83 8.92 -13.52 -5.04
CA LEU A 83 9.77 -14.39 -5.85
C LEU A 83 10.55 -15.40 -5.00
N ASN A 84 10.81 -16.58 -5.56
CA ASN A 84 11.73 -17.55 -5.01
C ASN A 84 13.20 -17.20 -5.33
N SER A 85 14.14 -17.93 -4.71
CA SER A 85 15.59 -17.65 -4.84
C SER A 85 16.09 -17.66 -6.30
N SER A 86 15.68 -18.66 -7.09
CA SER A 86 16.08 -18.78 -8.50
C SER A 86 15.54 -17.60 -9.34
N GLN A 87 14.27 -17.26 -9.15
CA GLN A 87 13.62 -16.13 -9.81
C GLN A 87 14.30 -14.79 -9.45
N ARG A 88 14.67 -14.59 -8.18
CA ARG A 88 15.40 -13.38 -7.73
C ARG A 88 16.76 -13.24 -8.42
N THR A 89 17.50 -14.33 -8.53
CA THR A 89 18.81 -14.33 -9.22
C THR A 89 18.64 -13.99 -10.70
N LYS A 90 17.66 -14.60 -11.38
CA LYS A 90 17.37 -14.32 -12.79
C LYS A 90 16.92 -12.87 -13.00
N LEU A 91 16.06 -12.36 -12.12
CA LEU A 91 15.62 -10.96 -12.13
C LEU A 91 16.81 -10.01 -11.99
N ALA A 92 17.68 -10.24 -11.00
CA ALA A 92 18.84 -9.41 -10.77
C ALA A 92 19.85 -9.46 -11.93
N HIS A 93 20.00 -10.60 -12.60
CA HIS A 93 20.80 -10.71 -13.81
C HIS A 93 20.22 -9.85 -14.94
N LYS A 94 18.91 -9.96 -15.20
CA LYS A 94 18.25 -9.20 -16.27
C LYS A 94 18.30 -7.68 -16.04
N LEU A 95 18.12 -7.23 -14.81
CA LEU A 95 18.27 -5.82 -14.46
C LEU A 95 19.70 -5.32 -14.69
N ARG A 96 20.72 -6.14 -14.39
CA ARG A 96 22.13 -5.79 -14.65
C ARG A 96 22.47 -5.79 -16.15
N SER A 97 21.77 -6.58 -16.97
CA SER A 97 21.93 -6.56 -18.43
C SER A 97 21.19 -5.40 -19.11
N GLY A 98 20.65 -4.45 -18.35
CA GLY A 98 20.02 -3.25 -18.88
C GLY A 98 18.54 -3.39 -19.20
N ASN A 99 17.92 -4.54 -18.89
CA ASN A 99 16.46 -4.66 -19.01
C ASN A 99 15.77 -3.80 -17.96
N ASP A 100 14.66 -3.17 -18.34
CA ASP A 100 13.77 -2.57 -17.36
C ASP A 100 13.05 -3.63 -16.52
N ILE A 101 12.39 -3.18 -15.45
CA ILE A 101 11.73 -4.10 -14.52
C ILE A 101 10.62 -4.91 -15.18
N SER A 102 9.86 -4.34 -16.12
CA SER A 102 8.75 -5.02 -16.79
C SER A 102 9.29 -6.10 -17.71
N GLN A 103 10.26 -5.76 -18.56
CA GLN A 103 10.97 -6.71 -19.42
C GLN A 103 11.61 -7.83 -18.62
N ALA A 104 12.24 -7.51 -17.48
CA ALA A 104 12.90 -8.50 -16.66
C ALA A 104 11.89 -9.48 -16.03
N LEU A 105 10.74 -8.99 -15.57
CA LEU A 105 9.66 -9.80 -15.00
C LEU A 105 9.02 -10.73 -16.03
N GLU A 106 8.85 -10.31 -17.27
CA GLU A 106 8.31 -11.15 -18.36
C GLU A 106 9.18 -12.38 -18.66
N THR A 107 10.49 -12.30 -18.37
CA THR A 107 11.40 -13.45 -18.56
C THR A 107 11.35 -14.47 -17.42
N LEU A 108 10.66 -14.15 -16.32
CA LEU A 108 10.51 -15.06 -15.18
C LEU A 108 9.36 -16.03 -15.44
N ASN A 109 9.60 -17.32 -15.19
CA ASN A 109 8.52 -18.29 -15.14
C ASN A 109 7.82 -18.16 -13.78
N LEU A 110 6.80 -17.30 -13.71
CA LEU A 110 6.01 -17.05 -12.50
C LEU A 110 4.83 -18.02 -12.43
N GLN A 111 4.54 -18.51 -11.23
CA GLN A 111 3.27 -19.20 -10.99
C GLN A 111 2.09 -18.21 -11.14
N PRO A 112 0.88 -18.68 -11.47
CA PRO A 112 -0.29 -17.81 -11.64
C PRO A 112 -0.51 -16.86 -10.45
N GLU A 113 -0.38 -17.36 -9.23
CA GLU A 113 -0.56 -16.58 -8.00
C GLU A 113 0.54 -15.51 -7.85
N GLN A 114 1.79 -15.85 -8.18
CA GLN A 114 2.90 -14.89 -8.18
C GLN A 114 2.69 -13.81 -9.25
N GLN A 115 2.16 -14.18 -10.41
CA GLN A 115 1.88 -13.25 -11.50
C GLN A 115 0.81 -12.23 -11.10
N GLU A 116 -0.26 -12.66 -10.45
CA GLU A 116 -1.29 -11.77 -9.92
C GLU A 116 -0.73 -10.80 -8.87
N LEU A 117 0.04 -11.30 -7.92
CA LEU A 117 0.66 -10.48 -6.88
C LEU A 117 1.64 -9.46 -7.46
N VAL A 118 2.50 -9.88 -8.39
CA VAL A 118 3.44 -8.98 -9.07
C VAL A 118 2.69 -7.92 -9.87
N LYS A 119 1.63 -8.30 -10.59
CA LYS A 119 0.79 -7.36 -11.35
C LYS A 119 0.15 -6.34 -10.42
N ALA A 120 -0.40 -6.77 -9.28
CA ALA A 120 -0.99 -5.88 -8.29
C ALA A 120 0.05 -4.90 -7.71
N ILE A 121 1.25 -5.37 -7.37
CA ILE A 121 2.36 -4.52 -6.89
C ILE A 121 2.73 -3.46 -7.94
N VAL A 122 2.84 -3.85 -9.21
CA VAL A 122 3.15 -2.92 -10.31
C VAL A 122 2.04 -1.89 -10.50
N GLN A 123 0.78 -2.31 -10.54
CA GLN A 123 -0.36 -1.40 -10.68
C GLN A 123 -0.45 -0.40 -9.53
N PHE A 124 -0.33 -0.87 -8.29
CA PHE A 124 -0.32 -0.02 -7.11
C PHE A 124 0.83 0.98 -7.13
N THR A 125 2.00 0.53 -7.59
CA THR A 125 3.16 1.40 -7.77
C THR A 125 2.90 2.50 -8.81
N ASN A 126 2.30 2.16 -9.95
CA ASN A 126 1.96 3.13 -10.98
C ASN A 126 0.97 4.18 -10.47
N LEU A 127 -0.02 3.78 -9.67
CA LEU A 127 -0.95 4.71 -9.01
C LEU A 127 -0.22 5.68 -8.08
N LYS A 128 0.71 5.19 -7.24
CA LYS A 128 1.53 6.04 -6.37
C LYS A 128 2.39 7.04 -7.15
N MET A 129 3.01 6.58 -8.24
CA MET A 129 3.80 7.47 -9.10
C MET A 129 2.91 8.54 -9.72
N LYS A 130 1.72 8.18 -10.21
CA LYS A 130 0.74 9.12 -10.75
C LYS A 130 0.36 10.18 -9.72
N THR A 131 0.08 9.79 -8.48
CA THR A 131 -0.23 10.75 -7.40
C THR A 131 0.91 11.74 -7.15
N ILE A 132 2.15 11.26 -7.06
CA ILE A 132 3.33 12.12 -6.86
C ILE A 132 3.45 13.17 -7.98
N LEU A 133 3.21 12.76 -9.22
CA LEU A 133 3.32 13.64 -10.39
C LEU A 133 2.19 14.66 -10.44
N SER A 134 0.95 14.21 -10.22
CA SER A 134 -0.24 15.07 -10.24
C SER A 134 -0.25 16.11 -9.12
N GLN A 135 0.27 15.77 -7.93
CA GLN A 135 0.25 16.69 -6.79
C GLN A 135 1.15 17.91 -7.01
N HIS A 136 2.24 17.75 -7.76
CA HIS A 136 3.17 18.85 -8.06
C HIS A 136 2.80 19.61 -9.33
N SER A 137 2.10 19.00 -10.30
CA SER A 137 1.57 19.75 -11.45
C SER A 137 0.53 20.80 -11.02
N ILE A 138 -0.19 20.55 -9.92
CA ILE A 138 -1.11 21.52 -9.32
C ILE A 138 -0.36 22.68 -8.64
N GLN A 139 0.82 22.42 -8.05
CA GLN A 139 1.60 23.47 -7.37
C GLN A 139 2.31 24.43 -8.32
N VAL A 140 2.64 24.01 -9.55
CA VAL A 140 3.30 24.89 -10.54
C VAL A 140 2.33 25.91 -11.16
N GLY A 141 1.01 25.63 -11.15
CA GLY A 141 -0.03 26.51 -11.71
C GLY A 141 -0.55 27.60 -10.77
N GLN A 142 0.01 27.77 -9.57
CA GLN A 142 -0.40 28.80 -8.60
C GLN A 142 0.68 29.87 -8.37
N LYS A 143 1.45 30.22 -9.40
CA LYS A 143 2.35 31.39 -9.38
C LYS A 143 1.93 32.41 -10.42
#